data_AF-A0A956IPE3-F1
#
_entry.id   AF-A0A956IPE3-F1
#
_cell.length_a   1.000
_cell.length_b   1.000
_cell.length_c   1.000
_cell.angle_alpha   90.00
_cell.angle_beta   90.00
_cell.angle_gamma   90.00
#
_symmetry.space_group_name_H-M   'P 1'
#
loop_
_entity.id
_entity.type
_entity.pdbx_description
1 polymer ?
#
loop_
_entity_poly.entity_id
_entity_poly.type
_entity_poly.pdbx_seq_one_letter_code
_entity_poly.pdbx_strand_id
1 'polypeptide(L)'
;MSTFVPCRAAAQPAAQGQPAKPAPKSSAAPSGSTSPPAPPASPSAAPAAPASPSAAPAAPASPPTPAPAGDPPGKDADATSPPSPPDDVPAAPDVFDEDLDSDDEEMESVLVLPTLTVDRATGEFIRPTRQSHRGLFRYARKMDGLLAEAVQDMNLSLGVADRSDFDADRVTQDALTELGEGTDWVLLPELIVERGKLRVRLTMVAPSSSVLLVRTELVTPRDLEVRLMVMTRELVQTGRGASAKRERAPVPLTTRDRARGDGRAVLALNSAVLGGYVGYSLQRSSGSDDPRLTYPLIALGTGIGLGASMIVADEWDVGLGDAWYLSAAMVWPTAAGVLLADGYDVREEDQFAYGLLGGAVGVSSATFALTFKGMGEGGAVLTHSGGFFGTMIGGLAQVGIDGTTDETPSRGMGYGAALGVVSAGLLATQFEISASRALLIDLGIGLGALTGAAVASPLVFSDNTEEKENRYWAGSVAAGAVAGALIAYWMTPSDSDGAYLDTPRDAASATNVLPYAGVVGFSQDRRGKSHPVPGLGLQGSF
;
A
#
# COMPACT_ATOMS: atom_id res chain seq x y z
N MET A 1 -18.76 -16.72 -70.69
CA MET A 1 -17.99 -17.98 -70.79
C MET A 1 -18.21 -18.75 -69.50
N SER A 2 -18.85 -19.92 -69.61
CA SER A 2 -19.17 -20.97 -68.60
C SER A 2 -19.93 -20.51 -67.33
N THR A 3 -21.26 -20.62 -67.18
CA THR A 3 -22.18 -21.80 -67.18
C THR A 3 -21.80 -22.79 -66.05
N PHE A 4 -22.58 -22.98 -64.98
CA PHE A 4 -23.72 -23.91 -64.92
C PHE A 4 -24.61 -23.71 -63.66
N VAL A 5 -25.92 -23.85 -63.89
CA VAL A 5 -27.07 -24.13 -63.00
C VAL A 5 -27.94 -25.12 -63.83
N PRO A 6 -28.93 -25.91 -63.34
CA PRO A 6 -29.30 -26.47 -62.01
C PRO A 6 -29.45 -28.02 -62.04
N CYS A 7 -29.89 -28.65 -60.94
CA CYS A 7 -30.95 -29.67 -61.06
C CYS A 7 -31.78 -29.81 -59.78
N ARG A 8 -33.09 -29.96 -60.00
CA ARG A 8 -34.20 -30.02 -59.04
C ARG A 8 -34.80 -31.42 -59.17
N ALA A 9 -35.11 -32.09 -58.07
CA ALA A 9 -36.02 -33.24 -58.09
C ALA A 9 -36.97 -33.18 -56.88
N ALA A 10 -38.23 -33.46 -57.14
CA ALA A 10 -39.39 -33.18 -56.30
C ALA A 10 -39.97 -34.46 -55.63
N ALA A 11 -40.85 -34.20 -54.64
CA ALA A 11 -42.04 -34.99 -54.21
C ALA A 11 -41.79 -36.31 -53.45
N GLN A 12 -42.15 -36.43 -52.14
CA GLN A 12 -43.48 -36.69 -51.50
C GLN A 12 -43.53 -38.13 -50.89
N PRO A 13 -44.50 -38.53 -50.04
CA PRO A 13 -44.81 -38.07 -48.68
C PRO A 13 -44.99 -39.26 -47.68
N ALA A 14 -45.48 -38.94 -46.46
CA ALA A 14 -46.26 -39.80 -45.54
C ALA A 14 -45.53 -40.70 -44.50
N ALA A 15 -45.71 -40.34 -43.22
CA ALA A 15 -46.05 -41.20 -42.07
C ALA A 15 -46.05 -40.30 -40.81
N GLN A 16 -47.15 -39.65 -40.43
CA GLN A 16 -48.12 -40.15 -39.45
C GLN A 16 -47.60 -41.30 -38.56
N GLY A 17 -47.21 -40.93 -37.33
CA GLY A 17 -46.85 -41.83 -36.23
C GLY A 17 -47.18 -41.16 -34.90
N GLN A 18 -48.35 -41.51 -34.39
CA GLN A 18 -49.09 -41.18 -33.16
C GLN A 18 -48.33 -40.78 -31.87
N PRO A 19 -49.03 -40.04 -30.98
CA PRO A 19 -48.51 -39.54 -29.70
C PRO A 19 -48.34 -40.66 -28.66
N ALA A 20 -47.27 -40.55 -27.87
CA ALA A 20 -47.04 -41.38 -26.71
C ALA A 20 -48.14 -41.15 -25.66
N LYS A 21 -48.81 -42.25 -25.32
CA LYS A 21 -49.90 -42.38 -24.35
C LYS A 21 -49.35 -42.27 -22.91
N PRO A 22 -50.00 -41.54 -22.01
CA PRO A 22 -49.58 -41.43 -20.61
C PRO A 22 -49.81 -42.75 -19.86
N ALA A 23 -48.78 -43.22 -19.16
CA ALA A 23 -48.85 -44.36 -18.27
C ALA A 23 -49.51 -43.97 -16.92
N PRO A 24 -50.17 -44.92 -16.24
CA PRO A 24 -51.24 -44.63 -15.29
C PRO A 24 -50.75 -44.30 -13.88
N LYS A 25 -51.59 -43.51 -13.20
CA LYS A 25 -51.63 -43.30 -11.76
C LYS A 25 -51.59 -44.66 -11.03
N SER A 26 -50.59 -44.85 -10.17
CA SER A 26 -50.57 -45.91 -9.17
C SER A 26 -50.99 -45.35 -7.82
N SER A 27 -51.83 -46.13 -7.18
CA SER A 27 -52.55 -45.90 -5.94
C SER A 27 -51.63 -45.80 -4.72
N ALA A 28 -52.12 -45.03 -3.75
CA ALA A 28 -51.72 -44.97 -2.36
C ALA A 28 -51.60 -46.34 -1.67
N ALA A 29 -50.59 -46.46 -0.81
CA ALA A 29 -50.62 -47.17 0.47
C ALA A 29 -49.49 -46.66 1.39
N PRO A 30 -49.63 -46.74 2.72
CA PRO A 30 -48.88 -45.92 3.67
C PRO A 30 -47.65 -46.62 4.26
N SER A 31 -46.58 -45.86 4.48
CA SER A 31 -45.42 -46.23 5.29
C SER A 31 -44.97 -44.95 5.99
N GLY A 32 -45.19 -44.77 7.28
CA GLY A 32 -44.52 -45.55 8.33
C GLY A 32 -43.33 -44.74 8.80
N SER A 33 -43.58 -43.73 9.65
CA SER A 33 -42.54 -42.94 10.31
C SER A 33 -41.66 -43.85 11.15
N THR A 34 -40.40 -44.00 10.78
CA THR A 34 -39.36 -44.55 11.65
C THR A 34 -38.32 -43.46 11.85
N SER A 35 -38.40 -42.82 13.02
CA SER A 35 -37.34 -41.95 13.52
C SER A 35 -36.04 -42.74 13.61
N PRO A 36 -34.88 -42.16 13.22
CA PRO A 36 -33.60 -42.78 13.51
C PRO A 36 -33.36 -42.83 15.03
N PRO A 37 -32.76 -43.90 15.56
CA PRO A 37 -32.46 -44.03 16.98
C PRO A 37 -31.40 -42.99 17.40
N ALA A 38 -31.65 -42.37 18.55
CA ALA A 38 -30.70 -41.47 19.21
C ALA A 38 -29.34 -42.17 19.43
N PRO A 39 -28.22 -41.45 19.23
CA PRO A 39 -26.90 -42.00 19.54
C PRO A 39 -26.76 -42.25 21.06
N PRO A 40 -26.00 -43.28 21.47
CA PRO A 40 -25.88 -43.67 22.86
C PRO A 40 -25.20 -42.58 23.70
N ALA A 41 -25.81 -42.27 24.84
CA ALA A 41 -25.23 -41.45 25.88
C ALA A 41 -23.86 -42.00 26.28
N SER A 42 -22.82 -41.18 26.12
CA SER A 42 -21.50 -41.50 26.65
C SER A 42 -21.49 -41.29 28.17
N PRO A 43 -20.89 -42.23 28.94
CA PRO A 43 -20.92 -42.20 30.39
C PRO A 43 -19.98 -41.15 30.99
N SER A 44 -20.48 -40.56 32.06
CA SER A 44 -19.83 -39.65 33.01
C SER A 44 -18.80 -40.35 33.92
N ALA A 45 -17.65 -39.70 34.15
CA ALA A 45 -16.87 -39.63 35.42
C ALA A 45 -15.43 -39.11 35.13
N ALA A 46 -15.11 -37.82 35.36
CA ALA A 46 -14.53 -37.20 36.57
C ALA A 46 -13.01 -37.48 36.79
N PRO A 47 -12.19 -36.49 37.20
CA PRO A 47 -12.22 -36.06 38.60
C PRO A 47 -12.19 -34.54 38.84
N ALA A 48 -12.71 -34.20 40.02
CA ALA A 48 -12.87 -32.88 40.60
C ALA A 48 -11.57 -32.07 40.69
N ALA A 49 -11.65 -30.80 40.30
CA ALA A 49 -10.71 -29.76 40.72
C ALA A 49 -11.28 -29.02 41.96
N PRO A 50 -10.42 -28.58 42.89
CA PRO A 50 -10.83 -28.09 44.20
C PRO A 50 -11.57 -26.76 44.13
N ALA A 51 -12.60 -26.65 44.98
CA ALA A 51 -13.38 -25.45 45.22
C ALA A 51 -12.47 -24.25 45.57
N SER A 52 -12.53 -23.21 44.75
CA SER A 52 -12.06 -21.88 45.12
C SER A 52 -13.18 -21.11 45.82
N PRO A 53 -12.88 -20.34 46.87
CA PRO A 53 -13.89 -19.73 47.72
C PRO A 53 -14.66 -18.62 46.99
N SER A 54 -15.97 -18.67 47.20
CA SER A 54 -16.97 -17.66 46.87
C SER A 54 -16.55 -16.27 47.35
N ALA A 55 -16.04 -15.42 46.45
CA ALA A 55 -16.01 -13.98 46.63
C ALA A 55 -17.35 -13.42 46.15
N ALA A 56 -18.13 -12.88 47.09
CA ALA A 56 -19.35 -12.16 46.80
C ALA A 56 -19.07 -10.99 45.83
N PRO A 57 -19.95 -10.71 44.85
CA PRO A 57 -19.79 -9.56 43.98
C PRO A 57 -19.92 -8.28 44.81
N ALA A 58 -18.83 -7.53 44.90
CA ALA A 58 -18.86 -6.16 45.36
C ALA A 58 -19.80 -5.37 44.44
N ALA A 59 -20.76 -4.67 45.04
CA ALA A 59 -21.67 -3.78 44.33
C ALA A 59 -20.88 -2.78 43.46
N PRO A 60 -21.33 -2.47 42.24
CA PRO A 60 -20.68 -1.47 41.41
C PRO A 60 -20.71 -0.13 42.13
N ALA A 61 -19.53 0.45 42.34
CA ALA A 61 -19.38 1.81 42.83
C ALA A 61 -20.12 2.76 41.87
N SER A 62 -21.00 3.58 42.43
CA SER A 62 -21.70 4.63 41.70
C SER A 62 -20.69 5.52 40.95
N PRO A 63 -20.98 5.93 39.71
CA PRO A 63 -20.14 6.88 39.00
C PRO A 63 -20.05 8.20 39.78
N PRO A 64 -18.89 8.88 39.79
CA PRO A 64 -18.76 10.17 40.45
C PRO A 64 -19.70 11.18 39.80
N THR A 65 -20.51 11.83 40.64
CA THR A 65 -21.34 12.98 40.29
C THR A 65 -20.47 14.03 39.59
N PRO A 66 -20.84 14.51 38.39
CA PRO A 66 -20.11 15.60 37.75
C PRO A 66 -20.19 16.86 38.62
N ALA A 67 -19.03 17.46 38.88
CA ALA A 67 -18.91 18.72 39.57
C ALA A 67 -19.73 19.81 38.85
N PRO A 68 -20.37 20.74 39.58
CA PRO A 68 -21.14 21.80 38.97
C PRO A 68 -20.26 22.67 38.08
N ALA A 69 -20.75 22.97 36.88
CA ALA A 69 -20.14 23.90 35.95
C ALA A 69 -19.90 25.24 36.63
N GLY A 70 -18.64 25.62 36.78
CA GLY A 70 -18.25 26.93 37.29
C GLY A 70 -18.66 28.02 36.30
N ASP A 71 -19.19 29.10 36.86
CA ASP A 71 -19.63 30.29 36.16
C ASP A 71 -18.52 30.92 35.28
N PRO A 72 -18.90 31.58 34.17
CA PRO A 72 -17.94 32.27 33.31
C PRO A 72 -17.28 33.45 34.06
N PRO A 73 -15.97 33.68 33.86
CA PRO A 73 -15.27 34.74 34.58
C PRO A 73 -15.77 36.12 34.12
N GLY A 74 -16.17 36.90 35.12
CA GLY A 74 -16.57 38.29 35.00
C GLY A 74 -15.46 39.17 34.43
N LYS A 75 -15.89 40.06 33.54
CA LYS A 75 -15.20 41.30 33.15
C LYS A 75 -15.08 42.18 34.40
N ASP A 76 -13.90 42.25 34.99
CA ASP A 76 -13.48 43.39 35.81
C ASP A 76 -12.03 43.72 35.47
N ALA A 77 -11.88 44.76 34.65
CA ALA A 77 -10.62 45.39 34.35
C ALA A 77 -10.40 46.47 35.42
N ASP A 78 -9.60 46.15 36.43
CA ASP A 78 -9.12 47.14 37.40
C ASP A 78 -7.65 47.44 37.14
N ALA A 79 -7.38 48.73 36.96
CA ALA A 79 -6.10 49.30 36.66
C ALA A 79 -5.16 49.17 37.87
N THR A 80 -4.03 48.50 37.69
CA THR A 80 -2.88 48.59 38.61
C THR A 80 -1.65 49.01 37.85
N SER A 81 -1.11 50.15 38.27
CA SER A 81 0.08 50.82 37.76
C SER A 81 1.32 49.93 37.76
N PRO A 82 2.27 50.13 36.83
CA PRO A 82 3.57 49.46 36.89
C PRO A 82 4.39 49.96 38.10
N PRO A 83 5.17 49.07 38.77
CA PRO A 83 6.06 49.46 39.84
C PRO A 83 7.25 50.27 39.30
N SER A 84 7.59 51.34 40.02
CA SER A 84 8.79 52.13 39.80
C SER A 84 10.06 51.28 39.90
N PRO A 85 11.10 51.54 39.10
CA PRO A 85 12.39 50.89 39.22
C PRO A 85 13.10 51.34 40.52
N PRO A 86 13.89 50.46 41.16
CA PRO A 86 14.70 50.83 42.31
C PRO A 86 15.86 51.73 41.89
N ASP A 87 15.91 52.92 42.49
CA ASP A 87 17.10 53.76 42.60
C ASP A 87 18.14 53.04 43.47
N ASP A 88 19.21 52.53 42.88
CA ASP A 88 20.54 52.38 43.50
C ASP A 88 21.48 51.65 42.52
N VAL A 89 22.08 52.41 41.59
CA VAL A 89 23.24 51.95 40.80
C VAL A 89 24.46 52.75 41.28
N PRO A 90 25.44 52.13 41.97
CA PRO A 90 26.69 52.78 42.31
C PRO A 90 27.54 53.03 41.06
N ALA A 91 28.21 54.17 41.08
CA ALA A 91 29.04 54.72 40.01
C ALA A 91 30.11 53.75 39.49
N ALA A 92 30.28 53.78 38.16
CA ALA A 92 31.28 53.06 37.40
C ALA A 92 32.71 53.39 37.85
N PRO A 93 33.62 52.40 37.93
CA PRO A 93 35.04 52.65 37.74
C PRO A 93 35.34 52.73 36.24
N ASP A 94 35.93 53.86 35.83
CA ASP A 94 36.64 54.04 34.57
C ASP A 94 37.75 52.97 34.45
N VAL A 95 37.56 52.00 33.56
CA VAL A 95 38.63 51.14 33.05
C VAL A 95 38.48 51.12 31.53
N PHE A 96 39.01 52.17 30.90
CA PHE A 96 39.41 52.12 29.50
C PHE A 96 40.78 51.42 29.46
N ASP A 97 40.78 50.11 29.27
CA ASP A 97 41.89 49.42 28.62
C ASP A 97 41.43 49.16 27.17
N GLU A 98 41.90 50.02 26.27
CA GLU A 98 41.84 49.86 24.82
C GLU A 98 42.80 48.72 24.40
N ASP A 99 42.43 47.47 24.70
CA ASP A 99 42.92 46.32 23.93
C ASP A 99 41.86 46.04 22.85
N LEU A 100 41.86 46.89 21.82
CA LEU A 100 41.27 46.56 20.52
C LEU A 100 42.18 45.51 19.88
N ASP A 101 42.14 44.28 20.41
CA ASP A 101 42.44 43.11 19.60
C ASP A 101 41.45 43.18 18.44
N SER A 102 41.96 43.60 17.28
CA SER A 102 41.32 43.35 16.02
C SER A 102 41.26 41.83 15.89
N ASP A 103 40.20 41.23 16.43
CA ASP A 103 39.74 39.92 16.07
C ASP A 103 39.56 39.98 14.56
N ASP A 104 40.62 39.62 13.82
CA ASP A 104 40.55 39.31 12.41
C ASP A 104 39.55 38.14 12.34
N GLU A 105 38.26 38.47 12.22
CA GLU A 105 37.20 37.49 12.01
C GLU A 105 37.60 36.72 10.75
N GLU A 106 38.21 35.55 10.94
CA GLU A 106 38.60 34.66 9.86
C GLU A 106 37.32 34.32 9.10
N MET A 107 37.10 35.01 7.97
CA MET A 107 35.91 34.82 7.16
C MET A 107 35.90 33.38 6.66
N GLU A 108 34.99 32.57 7.21
CA GLU A 108 34.77 31.18 6.82
C GLU A 108 34.67 31.08 5.28
N SER A 109 35.56 30.30 4.67
CA SER A 109 35.58 30.04 3.24
C SER A 109 34.60 28.93 2.87
N VAL A 110 33.97 29.04 1.70
CA VAL A 110 33.14 27.98 1.11
C VAL A 110 33.53 27.70 -0.33
N LEU A 111 33.80 26.43 -0.59
CA LEU A 111 34.02 25.83 -1.89
C LEU A 111 32.66 25.43 -2.50
N VAL A 112 32.17 26.23 -3.43
CA VAL A 112 30.96 25.90 -4.20
C VAL A 112 31.35 25.14 -5.47
N LEU A 113 31.03 23.85 -5.50
CA LEU A 113 31.26 22.97 -6.64
C LEU A 113 30.27 23.29 -7.78
N PRO A 114 30.63 23.00 -9.04
CA PRO A 114 29.73 23.20 -10.18
C PRO A 114 28.44 22.39 -10.04
N THR A 115 27.31 22.97 -10.45
CA THR A 115 26.04 22.23 -10.52
C THR A 115 26.16 20.97 -11.37
N LEU A 116 25.85 19.82 -10.76
CA LEU A 116 25.78 18.53 -11.42
C LEU A 116 24.33 18.20 -11.84
N THR A 117 24.21 17.38 -12.87
CA THR A 117 22.95 16.77 -13.30
C THR A 117 23.11 15.27 -13.30
N VAL A 118 22.06 14.52 -13.04
CA VAL A 118 22.11 13.05 -13.12
C VAL A 118 21.70 12.62 -14.53
N ASP A 119 22.55 11.84 -15.20
CA ASP A 119 22.14 11.17 -16.43
C ASP A 119 21.08 10.12 -16.09
N ARG A 120 19.94 10.19 -16.77
CA ARG A 120 18.84 9.25 -16.53
C ARG A 120 19.18 7.84 -17.00
N ALA A 121 20.05 7.69 -17.99
CA ALA A 121 20.41 6.40 -18.55
C ALA A 121 21.37 5.62 -17.65
N THR A 122 22.36 6.31 -17.07
CA THR A 122 23.43 5.67 -16.27
C THR A 122 23.29 5.89 -14.77
N GLY A 123 22.52 6.90 -14.34
CA GLY A 123 22.48 7.34 -12.95
C GLY A 123 23.74 8.09 -12.50
N GLU A 124 24.67 8.35 -13.40
CA GLU A 124 25.95 9.02 -13.09
C GLU A 124 25.78 10.54 -13.06
N PHE A 125 26.61 11.20 -12.27
CA PHE A 125 26.66 12.66 -12.22
C PHE A 125 27.42 13.20 -13.43
N ILE A 126 26.71 13.92 -14.28
CA ILE A 126 27.28 14.57 -15.45
C ILE A 126 27.19 16.09 -15.29
N ARG A 127 28.28 16.77 -15.61
CA ARG A 127 28.26 18.22 -15.78
C ARG A 127 27.42 18.58 -17.02
N PRO A 128 26.33 19.35 -16.89
CA PRO A 128 25.50 19.68 -18.03
C PRO A 128 26.34 20.46 -19.06
N THR A 129 26.37 19.99 -20.30
CA THR A 129 27.03 20.69 -21.40
C THR A 129 25.99 21.42 -22.26
N ARG A 130 26.44 22.43 -23.04
CA ARG A 130 25.56 23.14 -23.99
C ARG A 130 24.92 22.22 -25.02
N GLN A 131 25.52 21.05 -25.29
CA GLN A 131 25.09 20.11 -26.32
C GLN A 131 24.07 19.09 -25.80
N SER A 132 24.25 18.57 -24.58
CA SER A 132 23.36 17.54 -24.05
C SER A 132 21.96 18.09 -23.79
N HIS A 133 21.83 19.20 -23.05
CA HIS A 133 20.52 19.77 -22.70
C HIS A 133 20.53 21.30 -22.54
N ARG A 134 20.22 22.04 -23.61
CA ARG A 134 20.20 23.54 -23.63
C ARG A 134 19.33 24.19 -22.54
N GLY A 135 18.30 23.50 -22.05
CA GLY A 135 17.43 23.98 -20.96
C GLY A 135 18.08 23.81 -19.59
N LEU A 136 18.50 22.58 -19.26
CA LEU A 136 19.21 22.24 -18.01
C LEU A 136 20.48 23.05 -17.83
N PHE A 137 21.28 23.22 -18.89
CA PHE A 137 22.50 24.03 -18.84
C PHE A 137 22.23 25.48 -18.38
N ARG A 138 21.11 26.08 -18.82
CA ARG A 138 20.74 27.44 -18.41
C ARG A 138 20.35 27.49 -16.93
N TYR A 139 19.61 26.51 -16.44
CA TYR A 139 19.21 26.46 -15.04
C TYR A 139 20.38 26.14 -14.11
N ALA A 140 21.27 25.23 -14.51
CA ALA A 140 22.48 24.90 -13.77
C ALA A 140 23.39 26.14 -13.62
N ARG A 141 23.65 26.86 -14.72
CA ARG A 141 24.42 28.11 -14.67
C ARG A 141 23.73 29.20 -13.85
N LYS A 142 22.38 29.28 -13.90
CA LYS A 142 21.62 30.20 -13.06
C LYS A 142 21.78 29.84 -11.58
N MET A 143 21.68 28.55 -11.24
CA MET A 143 21.85 28.04 -9.88
C MET A 143 23.26 28.30 -9.34
N ASP A 144 24.31 28.08 -10.15
CA ASP A 144 25.69 28.41 -9.75
C ASP A 144 25.87 29.89 -9.39
N GLY A 145 25.20 30.80 -10.11
CA GLY A 145 25.21 32.24 -9.82
C GLY A 145 24.44 32.57 -8.53
N LEU A 146 23.23 32.04 -8.40
CA LEU A 146 22.38 32.24 -7.22
C LEU A 146 22.99 31.69 -5.94
N LEU A 147 23.69 30.55 -6.01
CA LEU A 147 24.37 29.97 -4.85
C LEU A 147 25.59 30.79 -4.44
N ALA A 148 26.33 31.36 -5.38
CA ALA A 148 27.42 32.27 -5.07
C ALA A 148 26.92 33.53 -4.34
N GLU A 149 25.78 34.10 -4.77
CA GLU A 149 25.12 35.22 -4.11
C GLU A 149 24.61 34.82 -2.71
N ALA A 150 23.89 33.69 -2.60
CA ALA A 150 23.35 33.22 -1.34
C ALA A 150 24.43 32.90 -0.28
N VAL A 151 25.59 32.42 -0.73
CA VAL A 151 26.78 32.19 0.11
C VAL A 151 27.34 33.50 0.67
N GLN A 152 27.48 34.52 -0.17
CA GLN A 152 27.99 35.83 0.25
C GLN A 152 27.03 36.51 1.23
N ASP A 153 25.72 36.38 1.00
CA ASP A 153 24.68 36.88 1.93
C ASP A 153 24.73 36.22 3.31
N MET A 154 25.37 35.04 3.45
CA MET A 154 25.56 34.32 4.71
C MET A 154 26.90 34.62 5.39
N ASN A 155 27.62 35.64 4.90
CA ASN A 155 28.95 36.06 5.36
C ASN A 155 30.03 34.96 5.19
N LEU A 156 29.91 34.15 4.14
CA LEU A 156 30.92 33.15 3.76
C LEU A 156 31.74 33.67 2.58
N SER A 157 33.06 33.54 2.65
CA SER A 157 33.95 33.92 1.56
C SER A 157 33.94 32.85 0.46
N LEU A 158 33.70 33.23 -0.79
CA LEU A 158 33.62 32.26 -1.88
C LEU A 158 35.03 31.83 -2.29
N GLY A 159 35.40 30.59 -1.95
CA GLY A 159 36.57 29.92 -2.49
C GLY A 159 36.35 29.62 -3.97
N VAL A 160 36.97 30.42 -4.84
CA VAL A 160 37.00 30.10 -6.28
C VAL A 160 38.07 29.04 -6.50
N ALA A 161 37.75 27.78 -6.22
CA ALA A 161 38.59 26.68 -6.71
C ALA A 161 38.63 26.72 -8.24
N ASP A 162 39.70 26.20 -8.80
CA ASP A 162 39.85 26.13 -10.26
C ASP A 162 38.79 25.18 -10.84
N ARG A 163 37.66 25.78 -11.26
CA ARG A 163 36.46 25.07 -11.72
C ARG A 163 36.70 24.22 -12.98
N SER A 164 37.89 24.31 -13.57
CA SER A 164 38.34 23.48 -14.69
C SER A 164 38.82 22.10 -14.27
N ASP A 165 39.32 21.94 -13.05
CA ASP A 165 39.96 20.68 -12.60
C ASP A 165 38.98 19.75 -11.87
N PHE A 166 37.73 20.17 -11.73
CA PHE A 166 36.68 19.36 -11.12
C PHE A 166 36.22 18.24 -12.05
N ASP A 167 36.55 17.01 -11.66
CA ASP A 167 36.12 15.77 -12.32
C ASP A 167 34.80 15.28 -11.69
N ALA A 168 33.69 15.37 -12.45
CA ALA A 168 32.37 14.98 -11.97
C ALA A 168 32.28 13.48 -11.61
N ASP A 169 33.10 12.65 -12.26
CA ASP A 169 33.10 11.20 -12.06
C ASP A 169 33.72 10.79 -10.71
N ARG A 170 34.49 11.71 -10.09
CA ARG A 170 35.13 11.49 -8.78
C ARG A 170 34.30 11.97 -7.60
N VAL A 171 33.10 12.48 -7.85
CA VAL A 171 32.25 13.08 -6.82
C VAL A 171 31.48 11.98 -6.09
N THR A 172 32.16 11.35 -5.13
CA THR A 172 31.56 10.41 -4.18
C THR A 172 31.24 11.10 -2.86
N GLN A 173 30.39 10.49 -2.04
CA GLN A 173 30.12 10.98 -0.68
C GLN A 173 31.42 11.08 0.14
N ASP A 174 32.29 10.07 0.02
CA ASP A 174 33.59 10.03 0.69
C ASP A 174 34.50 11.19 0.24
N ALA A 175 34.52 11.49 -1.07
CA ALA A 175 35.29 12.61 -1.60
C ALA A 175 34.78 13.96 -1.11
N LEU A 176 33.45 14.13 -0.96
CA LEU A 176 32.89 15.36 -0.38
C LEU A 176 33.26 15.53 1.09
N THR A 177 33.26 14.45 1.86
CA THR A 177 33.72 14.50 3.25
C THR A 177 35.23 14.77 3.34
N GLU A 178 36.06 14.15 2.49
CA GLU A 178 37.50 14.40 2.43
C GLU A 178 37.80 15.87 2.07
N LEU A 179 37.05 16.44 1.12
CA LEU A 179 37.15 17.87 0.80
C LEU A 179 36.74 18.77 1.99
N GLY A 180 35.77 18.35 2.79
CA GLY A 180 35.29 19.09 3.97
C GLY A 180 36.11 18.88 5.24
N GLU A 181 37.06 17.94 5.26
CA GLU A 181 38.05 17.82 6.34
C GLU A 181 38.99 19.03 6.40
N GLY A 182 39.05 19.82 5.33
CA GLY A 182 39.75 21.10 5.30
C GLY A 182 39.11 22.20 6.16
N THR A 183 39.63 23.42 5.99
CA THR A 183 39.14 24.64 6.67
C THR A 183 37.88 25.21 6.04
N ASP A 184 37.49 24.71 4.86
CA ASP A 184 36.45 25.31 4.04
C ASP A 184 35.16 24.49 4.09
N TRP A 185 34.02 25.19 4.04
CA TRP A 185 32.74 24.56 3.74
C TRP A 185 32.76 24.02 2.31
N VAL A 186 32.09 22.90 2.05
CA VAL A 186 31.93 22.37 0.69
C VAL A 186 30.46 22.30 0.34
N LEU A 187 30.07 22.87 -0.80
CA LEU A 187 28.68 22.88 -1.28
C LEU A 187 28.60 22.25 -2.67
N LEU A 188 27.90 21.12 -2.78
CA LEU A 188 27.59 20.44 -4.02
C LEU A 188 26.11 20.65 -4.39
N PRO A 189 25.82 21.40 -5.45
CA PRO A 189 24.47 21.54 -5.95
C PRO A 189 24.18 20.54 -7.08
N GLU A 190 22.99 19.96 -7.04
CA GLU A 190 22.48 19.00 -8.02
C GLU A 190 21.12 19.42 -8.54
N LEU A 191 20.92 19.24 -9.84
CA LEU A 191 19.70 19.65 -10.53
C LEU A 191 19.15 18.52 -11.41
N ILE A 192 17.87 18.20 -11.19
CA ILE A 192 17.13 17.25 -12.02
C ILE A 192 15.85 17.94 -12.49
N VAL A 193 15.53 17.83 -13.77
CA VAL A 193 14.25 18.33 -14.31
C VAL A 193 13.20 17.22 -14.22
N GLU A 194 12.07 17.53 -13.59
CA GLU A 194 10.95 16.61 -13.41
C GLU A 194 9.61 17.29 -13.71
N ARG A 195 8.93 16.84 -14.77
CA ARG A 195 7.56 17.29 -15.10
C ARG A 195 7.41 18.83 -15.15
N GLY A 196 8.41 19.53 -15.68
CA GLY A 196 8.44 21.00 -15.77
C GLY A 196 8.82 21.73 -14.47
N LYS A 197 9.10 20.99 -13.39
CA LYS A 197 9.72 21.49 -12.15
C LYS A 197 11.19 21.07 -12.09
N LEU A 198 11.91 21.66 -11.14
CA LEU A 198 13.32 21.43 -10.86
C LEU A 198 13.42 20.76 -9.50
N ARG A 199 13.87 19.51 -9.44
CA ARG A 199 14.32 18.91 -8.19
C ARG A 199 15.74 19.39 -7.94
N VAL A 200 15.90 20.18 -6.90
CA VAL A 200 17.17 20.73 -6.45
C VAL A 200 17.61 19.93 -5.24
N ARG A 201 18.84 19.41 -5.26
CA ARG A 201 19.48 18.81 -4.09
C ARG A 201 20.74 19.60 -3.78
N LEU A 202 20.84 20.12 -2.55
CA LEU A 202 22.04 20.78 -2.05
C LEU A 202 22.65 19.86 -1.00
N THR A 203 23.90 19.47 -1.22
CA THR A 203 24.71 18.70 -0.27
C THR A 203 25.82 19.61 0.25
N MET A 204 25.94 19.73 1.56
CA MET A 204 26.90 20.62 2.19
C MET A 204 27.70 19.87 3.26
N VAL A 205 28.99 20.14 3.34
CA VAL A 205 29.87 19.65 4.41
C VAL A 205 30.41 20.87 5.15
N ALA A 206 30.21 20.89 6.47
CA ALA A 206 30.77 21.92 7.33
C ALA A 206 32.28 21.68 7.53
N PRO A 207 33.09 22.74 7.76
CA PRO A 207 34.52 22.60 7.95
C PRO A 207 34.81 21.68 9.14
N SER A 208 35.79 20.78 8.97
CA SER A 208 36.18 19.78 9.98
C SER A 208 35.04 18.82 10.40
N SER A 209 34.00 18.66 9.58
CA SER A 209 32.89 17.74 9.81
C SER A 209 32.88 16.61 8.80
N SER A 210 32.65 15.38 9.26
CA SER A 210 32.38 14.22 8.39
C SER A 210 30.88 14.03 8.11
N VAL A 211 30.04 14.97 8.54
CA VAL A 211 28.58 14.90 8.37
C VAL A 211 28.15 15.65 7.12
N LEU A 212 27.53 14.92 6.19
CA LEU A 212 26.87 15.48 5.02
C LEU A 212 25.50 16.03 5.40
N LEU A 213 25.30 17.33 5.18
CA LEU A 213 24.01 18.00 5.31
C LEU A 213 23.34 18.03 3.94
N VAL A 214 22.19 17.37 3.79
CA VAL A 214 21.51 17.27 2.49
C VAL A 214 20.11 17.87 2.59
N ARG A 215 19.77 18.71 1.62
CA ARG A 215 18.42 19.27 1.45
C ARG A 215 17.95 19.06 0.01
N THR A 216 16.78 18.45 -0.16
CA THR A 216 16.16 18.23 -1.48
C THR A 216 14.80 18.91 -1.53
N GLU A 217 14.52 19.66 -2.59
CA GLU A 217 13.23 20.31 -2.79
C GLU A 217 12.81 20.29 -4.27
N LEU A 218 11.51 20.15 -4.52
CA LEU A 218 10.92 20.26 -5.86
C LEU A 218 10.38 21.67 -6.09
N VAL A 219 11.08 22.44 -6.93
CA VAL A 219 10.89 23.88 -7.09
C VAL A 219 10.40 24.22 -8.50
N THR A 220 9.54 25.23 -8.64
CA THR A 220 9.22 25.75 -9.97
C THR A 220 10.34 26.64 -10.49
N PRO A 221 10.59 26.75 -11.80
CA PRO A 221 11.65 27.63 -12.32
C PRO A 221 11.55 29.10 -11.88
N ARG A 222 10.35 29.56 -11.49
CA ARG A 222 10.10 30.92 -11.00
C ARG A 222 10.51 31.10 -9.54
N ASP A 223 10.38 30.05 -8.72
CA ASP A 223 10.65 30.09 -7.28
C ASP A 223 12.09 29.65 -6.95
N LEU A 224 12.88 29.25 -7.96
CA LEU A 224 14.22 28.66 -7.79
C LEU A 224 15.14 29.52 -6.91
N GLU A 225 15.13 30.83 -7.12
CA GLU A 225 15.96 31.79 -6.40
C GLU A 225 15.63 31.85 -4.91
N VAL A 226 14.37 32.10 -4.57
CA VAL A 226 13.91 32.18 -3.18
C VAL A 226 14.17 30.86 -2.45
N ARG A 227 13.88 29.71 -3.09
CA ARG A 227 14.09 28.39 -2.47
C ARG A 227 15.57 28.07 -2.27
N LEU A 228 16.44 28.38 -3.23
CA LEU A 228 17.89 28.18 -3.08
C LEU A 228 18.46 28.98 -1.90
N MET A 229 18.05 30.23 -1.73
CA MET A 229 18.49 31.05 -0.59
C MET A 229 18.04 30.44 0.74
N VAL A 230 16.78 30.00 0.84
CA VAL A 230 16.25 29.36 2.05
C VAL A 230 16.97 28.04 2.35
N MET A 231 17.11 27.16 1.36
CA MET A 231 17.81 25.88 1.53
C MET A 231 19.28 26.08 1.95
N THR A 232 19.98 27.04 1.34
CA THR A 232 21.37 27.35 1.68
C THR A 232 21.49 27.89 3.10
N ARG A 233 20.61 28.82 3.49
CA ARG A 233 20.56 29.35 4.86
C ARG A 233 20.29 28.24 5.89
N GLU A 234 19.32 27.38 5.64
CA GLU A 234 19.00 26.24 6.53
C GLU A 234 20.21 25.32 6.72
N LEU A 235 20.91 24.99 5.63
CA LEU A 235 22.10 24.12 5.67
C LEU A 235 23.26 24.77 6.44
N VAL A 236 23.57 26.05 6.19
CA VAL A 236 24.64 26.77 6.91
C VAL A 236 24.30 26.89 8.40
N GLN A 237 23.07 27.26 8.75
CA GLN A 237 22.63 27.36 10.15
C GLN A 237 22.73 26.01 10.86
N THR A 238 22.33 24.92 10.18
CA THR A 238 22.43 23.56 10.71
C THR A 238 23.88 23.17 10.95
N GLY A 239 24.77 23.45 9.99
CA GLY A 239 26.20 23.11 10.12
C GLY A 239 26.91 23.92 11.20
N ARG A 240 26.62 25.22 11.34
CA ARG A 240 27.17 26.05 12.44
C ARG A 240 26.72 25.53 13.81
N GLY A 241 25.45 25.11 13.92
CA GLY A 241 24.91 24.49 15.13
C GLY A 241 25.52 23.11 15.44
N ALA A 242 25.91 22.35 14.42
CA ALA A 242 26.57 21.05 14.57
C ALA A 242 28.04 21.20 15.02
N SER A 243 28.78 22.17 14.46
CA SER A 243 30.18 22.44 14.83
C SER A 243 30.34 22.96 16.26
N ALA A 244 29.42 23.82 16.72
CA ALA A 244 29.46 24.39 18.07
C ALA A 244 29.17 23.38 19.20
N LYS A 245 28.64 22.19 18.89
CA LYS A 245 28.16 21.21 19.86
C LYS A 245 28.94 19.89 19.81
N ARG A 246 30.27 19.97 19.66
CA ARG A 246 31.20 18.84 19.75
C ARG A 246 31.42 18.39 21.21
N GLU A 247 30.35 18.16 21.95
CA GLU A 247 30.40 17.43 23.22
C GLU A 247 29.18 16.50 23.33
N ARG A 248 29.50 15.20 23.40
CA ARG A 248 28.60 14.04 23.48
C ARG A 248 27.91 13.68 22.15
N ALA A 249 28.50 12.70 21.46
CA ALA A 249 27.96 12.05 20.27
C ALA A 249 26.45 11.77 20.42
N PRO A 250 25.59 12.52 19.70
CA PRO A 250 24.27 12.03 19.38
C PRO A 250 24.49 10.89 18.40
N VAL A 251 23.94 9.72 18.73
CA VAL A 251 23.78 8.61 17.78
C VAL A 251 23.27 9.20 16.46
N PRO A 252 23.88 8.89 15.31
CA PRO A 252 23.55 9.52 14.04
C PRO A 252 22.06 9.38 13.76
N LEU A 253 21.35 10.50 13.82
CA LEU A 253 20.02 10.62 13.23
C LEU A 253 20.26 10.65 11.71
N THR A 254 20.38 9.46 11.15
CA THR A 254 20.29 9.23 9.71
C THR A 254 19.04 9.93 9.21
N THR A 255 19.21 10.99 8.43
CA THR A 255 18.19 11.72 7.69
C THR A 255 17.64 10.84 6.56
N ARG A 256 16.93 9.78 6.96
CA ARG A 256 15.79 9.19 6.26
C ARG A 256 14.86 8.56 7.30
N ASP A 257 14.31 9.37 8.22
CA ASP A 257 12.93 9.13 8.62
C ASP A 257 12.07 9.56 7.41
N ARG A 258 12.08 8.73 6.36
CA ARG A 258 10.87 8.57 5.54
C ARG A 258 9.80 8.27 6.59
N ALA A 259 8.82 9.15 6.75
CA ALA A 259 7.95 9.20 7.92
C ALA A 259 7.63 7.77 8.40
N ARG A 260 8.30 7.34 9.49
CA ARG A 260 8.00 6.07 10.14
C ARG A 260 6.50 6.10 10.40
N GLY A 261 5.74 5.39 9.57
CA GLY A 261 4.29 5.31 9.72
C GLY A 261 3.38 5.85 8.63
N ASP A 262 3.83 6.11 7.39
CA ASP A 262 2.86 6.36 6.29
C ASP A 262 1.86 5.20 6.16
N GLY A 263 2.32 3.96 6.34
CA GLY A 263 1.46 2.76 6.37
C GLY A 263 0.85 2.42 7.74
N ARG A 264 1.36 3.01 8.84
CA ARG A 264 0.98 2.64 10.22
C ARG A 264 -0.50 2.88 10.50
N ALA A 265 -1.04 4.02 10.08
CA ALA A 265 -2.46 4.32 10.29
C ALA A 265 -3.37 3.37 9.50
N VAL A 266 -2.98 3.05 8.26
CA VAL A 266 -3.73 2.11 7.41
C VAL A 266 -3.67 0.69 7.99
N LEU A 267 -2.50 0.22 8.41
CA LEU A 267 -2.35 -1.08 9.04
C LEU A 267 -3.18 -1.15 10.32
N ALA A 268 -3.12 -0.11 11.17
CA ALA A 268 -3.86 -0.07 12.42
C ALA A 268 -5.37 -0.12 12.25
N LEU A 269 -5.89 0.65 11.30
CA LEU A 269 -7.30 0.61 10.97
C LEU A 269 -7.73 -0.79 10.50
N ASN A 270 -6.97 -1.39 9.58
CA ASN A 270 -7.30 -2.71 9.04
C ASN A 270 -7.20 -3.82 10.09
N SER A 271 -6.13 -3.83 10.89
CA SER A 271 -5.99 -4.79 11.98
C SER A 271 -7.05 -4.61 13.07
N ALA A 272 -7.46 -3.37 13.36
CA ALA A 272 -8.56 -3.10 14.28
C ALA A 272 -9.89 -3.66 13.74
N VAL A 273 -10.20 -3.44 12.46
CA VAL A 273 -11.40 -4.01 11.81
C VAL A 273 -11.38 -5.54 11.84
N LEU A 274 -10.25 -6.17 11.49
CA LEU A 274 -10.11 -7.62 11.57
C LEU A 274 -10.24 -8.13 13.00
N GLY A 275 -9.62 -7.46 13.96
CA GLY A 275 -9.77 -7.78 15.37
C GLY A 275 -11.22 -7.73 15.82
N GLY A 276 -11.96 -6.69 15.40
CA GLY A 276 -13.40 -6.59 15.62
C GLY A 276 -14.18 -7.75 14.99
N TYR A 277 -13.83 -8.14 13.76
CA TYR A 277 -14.39 -9.31 13.08
C TYR A 277 -14.09 -10.62 13.82
N VAL A 278 -12.87 -10.80 14.37
CA VAL A 278 -12.52 -11.94 15.24
C VAL A 278 -13.42 -11.96 16.48
N GLY A 279 -13.58 -10.83 17.16
CA GLY A 279 -14.48 -10.70 18.31
C GLY A 279 -15.93 -11.07 17.96
N TYR A 280 -16.42 -10.60 16.81
CA TYR A 280 -17.76 -10.92 16.31
C TYR A 280 -17.92 -12.41 15.99
N SER A 281 -16.96 -13.00 15.26
CA SER A 281 -17.00 -14.41 14.88
C SER A 281 -16.94 -15.36 16.08
N LEU A 282 -16.14 -15.03 17.11
CA LEU A 282 -16.12 -15.76 18.37
C LEU A 282 -17.48 -15.70 19.07
N GLN A 283 -18.11 -14.53 19.08
CA GLN A 283 -19.44 -14.37 19.66
C GLN A 283 -20.49 -15.21 18.91
N ARG A 284 -20.49 -15.18 17.57
CA ARG A 284 -21.40 -15.99 16.76
C ARG A 284 -21.18 -17.49 16.92
N SER A 285 -19.91 -17.93 16.99
CA SER A 285 -19.57 -19.34 17.24
C SER A 285 -20.01 -19.86 18.63
N SER A 286 -20.28 -18.95 19.58
CA SER A 286 -20.85 -19.30 20.88
C SER A 286 -22.35 -19.66 20.81
N GLY A 287 -23.03 -19.35 19.71
CA GLY A 287 -24.48 -19.52 19.55
C GLY A 287 -25.32 -18.57 20.41
N SER A 288 -24.69 -17.54 21.00
CA SER A 288 -25.38 -16.46 21.70
C SER A 288 -25.69 -15.35 20.70
N ASP A 289 -26.83 -14.66 20.86
CA ASP A 289 -27.15 -13.41 20.15
C ASP A 289 -27.25 -12.23 21.12
N ASP A 290 -26.67 -12.34 22.32
CA ASP A 290 -26.74 -11.27 23.32
C ASP A 290 -25.85 -10.07 22.89
N PRO A 291 -26.44 -8.88 22.64
CA PRO A 291 -25.66 -7.69 22.31
C PRO A 291 -24.70 -7.29 23.43
N ARG A 292 -24.98 -7.66 24.69
CA ARG A 292 -24.11 -7.40 25.85
C ARG A 292 -22.81 -8.19 25.79
N LEU A 293 -22.75 -9.30 25.05
CA LEU A 293 -21.52 -10.04 24.79
C LEU A 293 -20.87 -9.59 23.47
N THR A 294 -21.70 -9.26 22.48
CA THR A 294 -21.25 -8.88 21.13
C THR A 294 -20.41 -7.60 21.14
N TYR A 295 -20.93 -6.50 21.70
CA TYR A 295 -20.19 -5.23 21.67
C TYR A 295 -18.85 -5.28 22.43
N PRO A 296 -18.77 -5.85 23.65
CA PRO A 296 -17.49 -6.00 24.34
C PRO A 296 -16.50 -6.89 23.61
N LEU A 297 -16.94 -8.00 22.99
CA LEU A 297 -16.03 -8.88 22.24
C LEU A 297 -15.51 -8.21 20.97
N ILE A 298 -16.36 -7.49 20.23
CA ILE A 298 -15.92 -6.68 19.07
C ILE A 298 -14.92 -5.61 19.53
N ALA A 299 -15.22 -4.87 20.59
CA ALA A 299 -14.35 -3.82 21.12
C ALA A 299 -13.00 -4.38 21.59
N LEU A 300 -13.01 -5.50 22.33
CA LEU A 300 -11.81 -6.20 22.78
C LEU A 300 -10.96 -6.65 21.59
N GLY A 301 -11.58 -7.31 20.62
CA GLY A 301 -10.90 -7.74 19.40
C GLY A 301 -10.29 -6.56 18.64
N THR A 302 -11.04 -5.46 18.49
CA THR A 302 -10.59 -4.22 17.85
C THR A 302 -9.37 -3.64 18.56
N GLY A 303 -9.39 -3.59 19.90
CA GLY A 303 -8.27 -3.12 20.72
C GLY A 303 -7.02 -4.01 20.58
N ILE A 304 -7.18 -5.33 20.56
CA ILE A 304 -6.08 -6.28 20.33
C ILE A 304 -5.48 -6.09 18.94
N GLY A 305 -6.32 -5.97 17.91
CA GLY A 305 -5.89 -5.74 16.53
C GLY A 305 -5.11 -4.43 16.38
N LEU A 306 -5.62 -3.34 16.96
CA LEU A 306 -4.94 -2.05 16.99
C LEU A 306 -3.60 -2.13 17.74
N GLY A 307 -3.57 -2.73 18.93
CA GLY A 307 -2.34 -2.89 19.72
C GLY A 307 -1.27 -3.71 18.99
N ALA A 308 -1.66 -4.84 18.39
CA ALA A 308 -0.76 -5.69 17.63
C ALA A 308 -0.17 -4.95 16.41
N SER A 309 -0.98 -4.19 15.68
CA SER A 309 -0.53 -3.42 14.53
C SER A 309 0.50 -2.33 14.89
N MET A 310 0.40 -1.73 16.08
CA MET A 310 1.35 -0.73 16.55
C MET A 310 2.71 -1.38 16.81
N ILE A 311 2.74 -2.54 17.46
CA ILE A 311 3.98 -3.30 17.71
C ILE A 311 4.61 -3.70 16.37
N VAL A 312 3.81 -4.22 15.45
CA VAL A 312 4.22 -4.63 14.10
C VAL A 312 4.78 -3.44 13.30
N ALA A 313 4.14 -2.27 13.36
CA ALA A 313 4.60 -1.07 12.65
C ALA A 313 5.82 -0.39 13.31
N ASP A 314 6.04 -0.61 14.62
CA ASP A 314 7.24 -0.12 15.31
C ASP A 314 8.44 -1.05 15.06
N GLU A 315 8.21 -2.37 14.92
CA GLU A 315 9.25 -3.37 14.65
C GLU A 315 9.59 -3.50 13.16
N TRP A 316 8.59 -3.42 12.28
CA TRP A 316 8.76 -3.50 10.83
C TRP A 316 8.42 -2.15 10.20
N ASP A 317 9.30 -1.65 9.34
CA ASP A 317 9.06 -0.42 8.57
C ASP A 317 8.00 -0.69 7.48
N VAL A 318 6.72 -0.60 7.89
CA VAL A 318 5.58 -0.88 7.00
C VAL A 318 5.27 0.34 6.16
N GLY A 319 5.59 0.26 4.86
CA GLY A 319 5.20 1.27 3.88
C GLY A 319 3.69 1.29 3.63
N LEU A 320 3.20 2.37 3.02
CA LEU A 320 1.79 2.51 2.65
C LEU A 320 1.33 1.36 1.72
N GLY A 321 2.15 0.99 0.73
CA GLY A 321 1.87 -0.14 -0.17
C GLY A 321 1.81 -1.48 0.56
N ASP A 322 2.73 -1.74 1.49
CA ASP A 322 2.73 -2.96 2.30
C ASP A 322 1.47 -3.08 3.16
N ALA A 323 1.05 -1.97 3.80
CA ALA A 323 -0.16 -1.93 4.61
C ALA A 323 -1.43 -2.19 3.79
N TRP A 324 -1.55 -1.59 2.61
CA TRP A 324 -2.67 -1.85 1.70
C TRP A 324 -2.63 -3.27 1.13
N TYR A 325 -1.45 -3.82 0.86
CA TYR A 325 -1.32 -5.20 0.39
C TYR A 325 -1.76 -6.21 1.47
N LEU A 326 -1.35 -5.99 2.72
CA LEU A 326 -1.82 -6.78 3.87
C LEU A 326 -3.34 -6.64 4.06
N SER A 327 -3.91 -5.45 3.87
CA SER A 327 -5.36 -5.24 3.89
C SER A 327 -6.07 -6.06 2.81
N ALA A 328 -5.57 -6.07 1.57
CA ALA A 328 -6.14 -6.88 0.49
C ALA A 328 -6.10 -8.38 0.83
N ALA A 329 -4.95 -8.85 1.32
CA ALA A 329 -4.73 -10.24 1.71
C ALA A 329 -5.52 -10.65 2.97
N MET A 330 -6.05 -9.68 3.71
CA MET A 330 -6.94 -9.91 4.83
C MET A 330 -8.40 -9.96 4.38
N VAL A 331 -8.87 -8.89 3.72
CA VAL A 331 -10.28 -8.69 3.38
C VAL A 331 -10.77 -9.72 2.37
N TRP A 332 -10.04 -9.94 1.27
CA TRP A 332 -10.54 -10.80 0.19
C TRP A 332 -10.54 -12.28 0.56
N PRO A 333 -9.51 -12.83 1.22
CA PRO A 333 -9.57 -14.20 1.73
C PRO A 333 -10.61 -14.40 2.83
N THR A 334 -10.87 -13.40 3.69
CA THR A 334 -11.99 -13.46 4.65
C THR A 334 -13.33 -13.49 3.93
N ALA A 335 -13.55 -12.60 2.96
CA ALA A 335 -14.77 -12.61 2.15
C ALA A 335 -14.91 -13.95 1.40
N ALA A 336 -13.83 -14.48 0.84
CA ALA A 336 -13.81 -15.78 0.17
C ALA A 336 -14.25 -16.91 1.11
N GLY A 337 -13.72 -16.95 2.34
CA GLY A 337 -14.10 -17.94 3.34
C GLY A 337 -15.59 -17.90 3.68
N VAL A 338 -16.14 -16.69 3.91
CA VAL A 338 -17.58 -16.52 4.19
C VAL A 338 -18.43 -16.94 2.99
N LEU A 339 -18.10 -16.46 1.79
CA LEU A 339 -18.84 -16.76 0.56
C LEU A 339 -18.82 -18.25 0.20
N LEU A 340 -17.69 -18.93 0.42
CA LEU A 340 -17.60 -20.38 0.23
C LEU A 340 -18.44 -21.12 1.28
N ALA A 341 -18.39 -20.71 2.55
CA ALA A 341 -19.19 -21.33 3.60
C ALA A 341 -20.70 -21.19 3.33
N ASP A 342 -21.13 -19.99 2.94
CA ASP A 342 -22.51 -19.72 2.50
C ASP A 342 -22.88 -20.60 1.30
N GLY A 343 -22.02 -20.63 0.27
CA GLY A 343 -22.24 -21.47 -0.90
C GLY A 343 -22.34 -22.97 -0.58
N TYR A 344 -21.67 -23.46 0.46
CA TYR A 344 -21.73 -24.85 0.91
C TYR A 344 -22.82 -25.13 1.96
N ASP A 345 -23.72 -24.17 2.19
CA ASP A 345 -24.81 -24.28 3.15
C ASP A 345 -24.31 -24.62 4.58
N VAL A 346 -23.15 -24.07 4.93
CA VAL A 346 -22.63 -24.11 6.30
C VAL A 346 -23.54 -23.25 7.17
N ARG A 347 -23.85 -23.73 8.38
CA ARG A 347 -24.65 -23.01 9.37
C ARG A 347 -24.12 -21.59 9.55
N GLU A 348 -25.01 -20.59 9.59
CA GLU A 348 -24.66 -19.16 9.69
C GLU A 348 -23.68 -18.87 10.85
N GLU A 349 -23.85 -19.57 11.98
CA GLU A 349 -22.97 -19.50 13.16
C GLU A 349 -21.50 -19.86 12.85
N ASP A 350 -21.28 -20.82 11.94
CA ASP A 350 -19.97 -21.36 11.57
C ASP A 350 -19.34 -20.63 10.37
N GLN A 351 -20.13 -19.91 9.56
CA GLN A 351 -19.63 -19.21 8.36
C GLN A 351 -18.51 -18.21 8.68
N PHE A 352 -18.61 -17.52 9.82
CA PHE A 352 -17.60 -16.55 10.25
C PHE A 352 -16.27 -17.21 10.62
N ALA A 353 -16.27 -18.47 11.07
CA ALA A 353 -15.04 -19.21 11.34
C ALA A 353 -14.28 -19.51 10.03
N TYR A 354 -14.98 -19.78 8.93
CA TYR A 354 -14.36 -19.92 7.61
C TYR A 354 -13.78 -18.60 7.10
N GLY A 355 -14.46 -17.47 7.34
CA GLY A 355 -13.91 -16.15 7.06
C GLY A 355 -12.65 -15.83 7.86
N LEU A 356 -12.60 -16.23 9.13
CA LEU A 356 -11.37 -16.13 9.93
C LEU A 356 -10.23 -16.98 9.38
N LEU A 357 -10.52 -18.24 9.04
CA LEU A 357 -9.52 -19.15 8.48
C LEU A 357 -8.96 -18.57 7.17
N GLY A 358 -9.83 -18.08 6.28
CA GLY A 358 -9.43 -17.42 5.04
C GLY A 358 -8.54 -16.21 5.29
N GLY A 359 -8.96 -15.30 6.17
CA GLY A 359 -8.18 -14.11 6.52
C GLY A 359 -6.82 -14.43 7.14
N ALA A 360 -6.76 -15.42 8.03
CA ALA A 360 -5.50 -15.86 8.64
C ALA A 360 -4.53 -16.44 7.62
N VAL A 361 -5.01 -17.28 6.69
CA VAL A 361 -4.21 -17.83 5.59
C VAL A 361 -3.70 -16.70 4.68
N GLY A 362 -4.57 -15.76 4.34
CA GLY A 362 -4.25 -14.63 3.49
C GLY A 362 -3.20 -13.69 4.08
N VAL A 363 -3.40 -13.22 5.32
CA VAL A 363 -2.43 -12.38 6.04
C VAL A 363 -1.08 -13.10 6.20
N SER A 364 -1.10 -14.38 6.58
CA SER A 364 0.16 -15.16 6.72
C SER A 364 0.93 -15.25 5.40
N SER A 365 0.21 -15.48 4.30
CA SER A 365 0.81 -15.57 2.95
C SER A 365 1.37 -14.23 2.49
N ALA A 366 0.67 -13.13 2.75
CA ALA A 366 1.14 -11.79 2.41
C ALA A 366 2.33 -11.36 3.26
N THR A 367 2.30 -11.61 4.57
CA THR A 367 3.45 -11.37 5.46
C THR A 367 4.68 -12.12 4.96
N PHE A 368 4.53 -13.41 4.62
CA PHE A 368 5.61 -14.21 4.03
C PHE A 368 6.11 -13.61 2.71
N ALA A 369 5.22 -13.22 1.79
CA ALA A 369 5.61 -12.58 0.54
C ALA A 369 6.40 -11.26 0.77
N LEU A 370 5.97 -10.44 1.73
CA LEU A 370 6.63 -9.18 2.09
C LEU A 370 8.03 -9.38 2.67
N THR A 371 8.35 -10.56 3.24
CA THR A 371 9.72 -10.87 3.67
C THR A 371 10.73 -10.97 2.51
N PHE A 372 10.27 -11.23 1.28
CA PHE A 372 11.14 -11.30 0.10
C PHE A 372 11.26 -9.96 -0.60
N LYS A 373 10.14 -9.26 -0.77
CA LYS A 373 10.08 -7.97 -1.47
C LYS A 373 8.89 -7.18 -0.94
N GLY A 374 9.13 -5.92 -0.55
CA GLY A 374 8.05 -5.00 -0.21
C GLY A 374 7.13 -4.74 -1.41
N MET A 375 5.88 -4.36 -1.14
CA MET A 375 4.86 -4.08 -2.13
C MET A 375 4.70 -2.57 -2.34
N GLY A 376 4.76 -2.13 -3.60
CA GLY A 376 4.44 -0.75 -3.96
C GLY A 376 2.92 -0.48 -3.89
N GLU A 377 2.53 0.80 -3.80
CA GLU A 377 1.11 1.21 -3.74
C GLU A 377 0.29 0.66 -4.91
N GLY A 378 0.82 0.71 -6.13
CA GLY A 378 0.07 0.19 -7.28
C GLY A 378 -0.02 -1.34 -7.33
N GLY A 379 0.93 -2.06 -6.74
CA GLY A 379 0.83 -3.50 -6.53
C GLY A 379 -0.24 -3.86 -5.50
N ALA A 380 -0.34 -3.06 -4.44
CA ALA A 380 -1.40 -3.20 -3.43
C ALA A 380 -2.80 -2.90 -4.02
N VAL A 381 -2.93 -1.84 -4.82
CA VAL A 381 -4.17 -1.54 -5.56
C VAL A 381 -4.51 -2.71 -6.48
N LEU A 382 -3.57 -3.17 -7.31
CA LEU A 382 -3.78 -4.32 -8.19
C LEU A 382 -4.28 -5.56 -7.43
N THR A 383 -3.75 -5.81 -6.24
CA THR A 383 -4.18 -6.93 -5.37
C THR A 383 -5.62 -6.75 -4.89
N HIS A 384 -6.01 -5.53 -4.48
CA HIS A 384 -7.40 -5.23 -4.15
C HIS A 384 -8.34 -5.41 -5.34
N SER A 385 -7.94 -4.91 -6.51
CA SER A 385 -8.68 -5.05 -7.77
C SER A 385 -8.83 -6.51 -8.16
N GLY A 386 -7.77 -7.31 -7.97
CA GLY A 386 -7.78 -8.75 -8.18
C GLY A 386 -8.82 -9.45 -7.32
N GLY A 387 -8.88 -9.14 -6.03
CA GLY A 387 -9.93 -9.67 -5.15
C GLY A 387 -11.34 -9.25 -5.58
N PHE A 388 -11.54 -7.98 -5.91
CA PHE A 388 -12.84 -7.44 -6.35
C PHE A 388 -13.31 -8.07 -7.67
N PHE A 389 -12.50 -7.96 -8.74
CA PHE A 389 -12.84 -8.52 -10.04
C PHE A 389 -12.82 -10.04 -10.05
N GLY A 390 -11.97 -10.66 -9.24
CA GLY A 390 -12.02 -12.10 -8.98
C GLY A 390 -13.39 -12.50 -8.47
N THR A 391 -13.90 -11.82 -7.43
CA THR A 391 -15.25 -12.05 -6.89
C THR A 391 -16.31 -11.92 -7.98
N MET A 392 -16.26 -10.84 -8.76
CA MET A 392 -17.21 -10.59 -9.84
C MET A 392 -17.16 -11.66 -10.94
N ILE A 393 -15.97 -11.97 -11.47
CA ILE A 393 -15.77 -12.95 -12.55
C ILE A 393 -16.14 -14.35 -12.07
N GLY A 394 -15.78 -14.71 -10.84
CA GLY A 394 -16.17 -15.98 -10.23
C GLY A 394 -17.69 -16.11 -10.11
N GLY A 395 -18.37 -15.05 -9.66
CA GLY A 395 -19.84 -15.01 -9.61
C GLY A 395 -20.47 -15.16 -10.99
N LEU A 396 -19.99 -14.41 -11.99
CA LEU A 396 -20.45 -14.53 -13.38
C LEU A 396 -20.19 -15.92 -13.97
N ALA A 397 -19.06 -16.55 -13.64
CA ALA A 397 -18.74 -17.89 -14.07
C ALA A 397 -19.72 -18.91 -13.48
N GLN A 398 -20.08 -18.77 -12.20
CA GLN A 398 -21.11 -19.62 -11.60
C GLN A 398 -22.47 -19.39 -12.26
N VAL A 399 -22.91 -18.14 -12.47
CA VAL A 399 -24.16 -17.84 -13.20
C VAL A 399 -24.12 -18.43 -14.61
N GLY A 400 -22.97 -18.39 -15.29
CA GLY A 400 -22.79 -19.01 -16.60
C GLY A 400 -22.87 -20.55 -16.57
N ILE A 401 -22.43 -21.19 -15.49
CA ILE A 401 -22.49 -22.65 -15.34
C ILE A 401 -23.90 -23.08 -14.94
N ASP A 402 -24.41 -22.51 -13.85
CA ASP A 402 -25.69 -22.89 -13.23
C ASP A 402 -26.89 -22.37 -14.05
N GLY A 403 -26.72 -21.24 -14.74
CA GLY A 403 -27.75 -20.62 -15.58
C GLY A 403 -28.93 -20.00 -14.82
N THR A 404 -28.87 -19.93 -13.49
CA THR A 404 -29.85 -19.24 -12.63
C THR A 404 -29.23 -17.99 -12.00
N THR A 405 -30.09 -17.01 -11.75
CA THR A 405 -29.80 -15.77 -11.01
C THR A 405 -30.66 -15.63 -9.76
N ASP A 406 -31.39 -16.68 -9.38
CA ASP A 406 -32.31 -16.67 -8.23
C ASP A 406 -31.57 -16.74 -6.89
N GLU A 407 -30.39 -17.37 -6.92
CA GLU A 407 -29.49 -17.49 -5.78
C GLU A 407 -28.25 -16.63 -6.01
N THR A 408 -27.74 -16.02 -4.93
CA THR A 408 -26.44 -15.33 -4.98
C THR A 408 -25.35 -16.35 -5.36
N PRO A 409 -24.48 -16.07 -6.35
CA PRO A 409 -23.45 -17.01 -6.78
C PRO A 409 -22.26 -17.05 -5.81
N SER A 410 -22.52 -17.35 -4.54
CA SER A 410 -21.56 -17.25 -3.43
C SER A 410 -20.35 -18.17 -3.62
N ARG A 411 -20.52 -19.38 -4.18
CA ARG A 411 -19.39 -20.30 -4.45
C ARG A 411 -18.41 -19.70 -5.45
N GLY A 412 -18.94 -19.25 -6.59
CA GLY A 412 -18.18 -18.63 -7.66
C GLY A 412 -17.48 -17.37 -7.16
N MET A 413 -18.22 -16.50 -6.47
CA MET A 413 -17.68 -15.29 -5.86
C MET A 413 -16.55 -15.60 -4.87
N GLY A 414 -16.71 -16.62 -4.01
CA GLY A 414 -15.70 -17.01 -3.04
C GLY A 414 -14.42 -17.56 -3.67
N TYR A 415 -14.53 -18.49 -4.63
CA TYR A 415 -13.36 -18.98 -5.38
C TYR A 415 -12.68 -17.86 -6.18
N GLY A 416 -13.49 -17.01 -6.80
CA GLY A 416 -13.02 -15.88 -7.56
C GLY A 416 -12.23 -14.89 -6.70
N ALA A 417 -12.72 -14.54 -5.52
CA ALA A 417 -12.02 -13.65 -4.59
C ALA A 417 -10.65 -14.21 -4.18
N ALA A 418 -10.59 -15.49 -3.80
CA ALA A 418 -9.36 -16.14 -3.38
C ALA A 418 -8.33 -16.26 -4.52
N LEU A 419 -8.76 -16.72 -5.70
CA LEU A 419 -7.87 -16.82 -6.86
C LEU A 419 -7.45 -15.45 -7.37
N GLY A 420 -8.36 -14.48 -7.35
CA GLY A 420 -8.13 -13.11 -7.81
C GLY A 420 -7.09 -12.39 -6.97
N VAL A 421 -7.19 -12.44 -5.64
CA VAL A 421 -6.21 -11.79 -4.75
C VAL A 421 -4.83 -12.45 -4.85
N VAL A 422 -4.76 -13.79 -4.93
CA VAL A 422 -3.48 -14.51 -5.06
C VAL A 422 -2.82 -14.23 -6.41
N SER A 423 -3.58 -14.34 -7.51
CA SER A 423 -3.04 -14.10 -8.85
C SER A 423 -2.60 -12.65 -9.04
N ALA A 424 -3.38 -11.68 -8.58
CA ALA A 424 -3.03 -10.28 -8.66
C ALA A 424 -1.85 -9.91 -7.74
N GLY A 425 -1.78 -10.48 -6.53
CA GLY A 425 -0.63 -10.33 -5.65
C GLY A 425 0.66 -10.89 -6.27
N LEU A 426 0.59 -12.06 -6.90
CA LEU A 426 1.72 -12.63 -7.66
C LEU A 426 2.10 -11.75 -8.86
N LEU A 427 1.14 -11.26 -9.63
CA LEU A 427 1.41 -10.34 -10.75
C LEU A 427 2.05 -9.04 -10.27
N ALA A 428 1.61 -8.51 -9.12
CA ALA A 428 2.19 -7.31 -8.51
C ALA A 428 3.66 -7.49 -8.10
N THR A 429 4.11 -8.72 -7.83
CA THR A 429 5.55 -8.98 -7.59
C THR A 429 6.39 -8.88 -8.87
N GLN A 430 5.78 -9.19 -10.02
CA GLN A 430 6.44 -9.25 -11.33
C GLN A 430 6.34 -7.93 -12.11
N PHE A 431 5.29 -7.16 -11.87
CA PHE A 431 5.00 -5.93 -12.62
C PHE A 431 4.82 -4.75 -11.69
N GLU A 432 5.64 -3.72 -11.89
CA GLU A 432 5.47 -2.43 -11.24
C GLU A 432 4.44 -1.62 -12.02
N ILE A 433 3.23 -1.53 -11.46
CA ILE A 433 2.14 -0.71 -11.99
C ILE A 433 1.96 0.48 -11.05
N SER A 434 1.74 1.67 -11.59
CA SER A 434 1.38 2.83 -10.79
C SER A 434 -0.07 2.71 -10.29
N ALA A 435 -0.35 3.18 -9.07
CA ALA A 435 -1.71 3.11 -8.50
C ALA A 435 -2.76 3.77 -9.41
N SER A 436 -2.42 4.88 -10.06
CA SER A 436 -3.29 5.56 -11.03
C SER A 436 -3.61 4.68 -12.25
N ARG A 437 -2.62 3.95 -12.79
CA ARG A 437 -2.85 3.05 -13.92
C ARG A 437 -3.72 1.87 -13.54
N ALA A 438 -3.50 1.28 -12.36
CA ALA A 438 -4.36 0.21 -11.85
C ALA A 438 -5.81 0.71 -11.72
N LEU A 439 -6.05 1.86 -11.09
CA LEU A 439 -7.39 2.45 -10.97
C LEU A 439 -8.06 2.77 -12.32
N LEU A 440 -7.30 3.23 -13.32
CA LEU A 440 -7.84 3.47 -14.66
C LEU A 440 -8.25 2.17 -15.35
N ILE A 441 -7.46 1.11 -15.19
CA ILE A 441 -7.81 -0.22 -15.69
C ILE A 441 -9.08 -0.72 -15.00
N ASP A 442 -9.18 -0.57 -13.67
CA ASP A 442 -10.36 -0.97 -12.90
C ASP A 442 -11.62 -0.22 -13.34
N LEU A 443 -11.51 1.10 -13.53
CA LEU A 443 -12.59 1.92 -14.06
C LEU A 443 -13.01 1.44 -15.45
N GLY A 444 -12.04 1.12 -16.31
CA GLY A 444 -12.28 0.55 -17.64
C GLY A 444 -13.04 -0.77 -17.57
N ILE A 445 -12.59 -1.70 -16.72
CA ILE A 445 -13.25 -2.99 -16.49
C ILE A 445 -14.68 -2.77 -16.01
N GLY A 446 -14.89 -1.91 -15.00
CA GLY A 446 -16.21 -1.63 -14.44
C GLY A 446 -17.19 -1.02 -15.46
N LEU A 447 -16.76 0.02 -16.18
CA LEU A 447 -17.58 0.66 -17.23
C LEU A 447 -17.85 -0.30 -18.40
N GLY A 448 -16.86 -1.10 -18.79
CA GLY A 448 -17.01 -2.12 -19.81
C GLY A 448 -18.03 -3.19 -19.40
N ALA A 449 -17.95 -3.68 -18.17
CA ALA A 449 -18.87 -4.67 -17.62
C ALA A 449 -20.31 -4.15 -17.57
N LEU A 450 -20.51 -2.91 -17.09
CA LEU A 450 -21.82 -2.25 -17.07
C LEU A 450 -22.38 -2.07 -18.48
N THR A 451 -21.53 -1.72 -19.46
CA THR A 451 -21.93 -1.62 -20.88
C THR A 451 -22.35 -2.98 -21.42
N GLY A 452 -21.59 -4.04 -21.13
CA GLY A 452 -21.91 -5.41 -21.51
C GLY A 452 -23.24 -5.88 -20.90
N ALA A 453 -23.46 -5.58 -19.63
CA ALA A 453 -24.72 -5.86 -18.93
C ALA A 453 -25.89 -5.11 -19.56
N ALA A 454 -25.73 -3.83 -19.88
CA ALA A 454 -26.77 -3.02 -20.50
C ALA A 454 -27.18 -3.53 -21.89
N VAL A 455 -26.21 -3.99 -22.70
CA VAL A 455 -26.47 -4.55 -24.04
C VAL A 455 -27.27 -5.85 -23.97
N ALA A 456 -27.02 -6.71 -22.97
CA ALA A 456 -27.75 -7.96 -22.81
C ALA A 456 -28.99 -7.85 -21.92
N SER A 457 -29.20 -6.73 -21.23
CA SER A 457 -30.35 -6.52 -20.35
C SER A 457 -31.72 -6.79 -21.01
N PRO A 458 -31.96 -6.45 -22.30
CA PRO A 458 -33.22 -6.81 -22.97
C PRO A 458 -33.48 -8.32 -23.07
N LEU A 459 -32.44 -9.15 -23.00
CA LEU A 459 -32.56 -10.61 -23.02
C LEU A 459 -33.00 -11.20 -21.68
N VAL A 460 -32.89 -10.46 -20.57
CA VAL A 460 -33.24 -10.96 -19.23
C VAL A 460 -34.68 -10.59 -18.85
N PHE A 461 -35.27 -9.58 -19.51
CA PHE A 461 -36.63 -9.09 -19.23
C PHE A 461 -37.72 -9.72 -20.12
N SER A 462 -37.41 -10.76 -20.90
CA SER A 462 -38.44 -11.61 -21.49
C SER A 462 -39.18 -12.36 -20.39
N ASP A 463 -40.51 -12.46 -20.47
CA ASP A 463 -41.37 -13.16 -19.49
C ASP A 463 -41.05 -14.66 -19.30
N ASN A 464 -40.06 -15.20 -20.03
CA ASN A 464 -39.53 -16.55 -19.88
C ASN A 464 -38.01 -16.48 -19.75
N THR A 465 -37.50 -16.15 -18.56
CA THR A 465 -36.05 -16.12 -18.31
C THR A 465 -35.48 -17.52 -18.48
N GLU A 466 -34.97 -17.85 -19.66
CA GLU A 466 -34.39 -19.16 -19.96
C GLU A 466 -32.93 -19.21 -19.46
N GLU A 467 -32.48 -20.39 -19.02
CA GLU A 467 -31.09 -20.69 -18.63
C GLU A 467 -30.05 -20.14 -19.63
N LYS A 468 -30.41 -20.13 -20.93
CA LYS A 468 -29.57 -19.58 -22.00
C LYS A 468 -29.44 -18.06 -21.95
N GLU A 469 -30.49 -17.34 -21.60
CA GLU A 469 -30.48 -15.88 -21.54
C GLU A 469 -29.56 -15.38 -20.43
N ASN A 470 -29.60 -16.02 -19.25
CA ASN A 470 -28.69 -15.72 -18.14
C ASN A 470 -27.23 -15.97 -18.51
N ARG A 471 -26.95 -17.04 -19.27
CA ARG A 471 -25.60 -17.31 -19.79
C ARG A 471 -25.12 -16.27 -20.78
N TYR A 472 -25.98 -15.84 -21.69
CA TYR A 472 -25.64 -14.77 -22.64
C TYR A 472 -25.42 -13.43 -21.93
N TRP A 473 -26.23 -13.14 -20.91
CA TRP A 473 -26.05 -11.95 -20.08
C TRP A 473 -24.73 -11.98 -19.32
N ALA A 474 -24.39 -13.08 -18.63
CA ALA A 474 -23.11 -13.21 -17.95
C ALA A 474 -21.92 -13.12 -18.93
N GLY A 475 -22.05 -13.76 -20.10
CA GLY A 475 -21.06 -13.69 -21.17
C GLY A 475 -20.86 -12.29 -21.74
N SER A 476 -21.92 -11.48 -21.88
CA SER A 476 -21.80 -10.11 -22.37
C SER A 476 -21.14 -9.19 -21.35
N VAL A 477 -21.44 -9.37 -20.05
CA VAL A 477 -20.79 -8.63 -18.96
C VAL A 477 -19.28 -8.91 -18.98
N ALA A 478 -18.88 -10.19 -19.07
CA ALA A 478 -17.48 -10.59 -19.14
C ALA A 478 -16.78 -10.05 -20.40
N ALA A 479 -17.42 -10.12 -21.57
CA ALA A 479 -16.89 -9.58 -22.81
C ALA A 479 -16.71 -8.05 -22.74
N GLY A 480 -17.69 -7.35 -22.17
CA GLY A 480 -17.63 -5.91 -21.94
C GLY A 480 -16.50 -5.52 -20.99
N ALA A 481 -16.33 -6.26 -19.89
CA ALA A 481 -15.26 -6.08 -18.92
C ALA A 481 -13.86 -6.17 -19.58
N VAL A 482 -13.63 -7.21 -20.38
CA VAL A 482 -12.37 -7.42 -21.13
C VAL A 482 -12.13 -6.28 -22.13
N ALA A 483 -13.15 -5.90 -22.90
CA ALA A 483 -13.04 -4.79 -23.85
C ALA A 483 -12.70 -3.47 -23.15
N GLY A 484 -13.36 -3.17 -22.04
CA GLY A 484 -13.10 -1.99 -21.21
C GLY A 484 -11.68 -1.97 -20.64
N ALA A 485 -11.19 -3.12 -20.16
CA ALA A 485 -9.81 -3.28 -19.70
C ALA A 485 -8.78 -2.95 -20.79
N LEU A 486 -8.98 -3.51 -21.99
CA LEU A 486 -8.07 -3.30 -23.13
C LEU A 486 -8.06 -1.83 -23.58
N ILE A 487 -9.22 -1.18 -23.62
CA ILE A 487 -9.33 0.24 -23.96
C ILE A 487 -8.61 1.09 -22.90
N ALA A 488 -8.86 0.86 -21.62
CA ALA A 488 -8.20 1.60 -20.54
C ALA A 488 -6.69 1.37 -20.53
N TYR A 489 -6.24 0.13 -20.74
CA TYR A 489 -4.82 -0.21 -20.85
C TYR A 489 -4.15 0.54 -22.00
N TRP A 490 -4.80 0.61 -23.18
CA TRP A 490 -4.28 1.30 -24.35
C TRP A 490 -4.29 2.82 -24.21
N MET A 491 -5.28 3.37 -23.52
CA MET A 491 -5.39 4.81 -23.25
C MET A 491 -4.44 5.30 -22.16
N THR A 492 -3.91 4.42 -21.31
CA THR A 492 -2.99 4.81 -20.24
C THR A 492 -1.55 4.71 -20.73
N PRO A 493 -0.86 5.85 -20.95
CA PRO A 493 0.53 5.83 -21.39
C PRO A 493 1.37 5.03 -20.40
N SER A 494 2.27 4.19 -20.90
CA SER A 494 3.27 3.55 -20.06
C SER A 494 4.21 4.65 -19.54
N ASP A 495 4.14 4.92 -18.24
CA ASP A 495 5.04 5.85 -17.53
C ASP A 495 6.53 5.45 -17.62
N SER A 496 6.85 4.33 -18.30
CA SER A 496 8.20 3.90 -18.66
C SER A 496 9.00 4.94 -19.44
N ASP A 497 8.33 5.91 -20.09
CA ASP A 497 9.01 6.99 -20.81
C ASP A 497 9.22 8.26 -19.95
N GLY A 498 8.76 8.27 -18.69
CA GLY A 498 8.56 9.53 -17.97
C GLY A 498 8.85 9.61 -16.47
N ALA A 499 9.00 8.53 -15.69
CA ALA A 499 9.06 8.72 -14.23
C ALA A 499 9.79 7.64 -13.40
N TYR A 500 10.37 8.12 -12.28
CA TYR A 500 10.74 7.40 -11.05
C TYR A 500 12.16 6.80 -10.91
N LEU A 501 13.19 7.65 -11.04
CA LEU A 501 14.42 7.50 -10.24
C LEU A 501 14.32 8.41 -9.02
N ASP A 502 13.59 7.96 -7.99
CA ASP A 502 13.91 8.36 -6.62
C ASP A 502 13.49 7.26 -5.63
N THR A 503 14.14 6.11 -5.78
CA THR A 503 14.68 5.39 -4.63
C THR A 503 15.80 4.49 -5.12
N PRO A 504 17.06 4.71 -4.69
CA PRO A 504 18.00 3.62 -4.64
C PRO A 504 17.50 2.71 -3.52
N ARG A 505 16.60 1.79 -3.85
CA ARG A 505 16.47 0.56 -3.08
C ARG A 505 17.59 -0.28 -3.63
N ASP A 506 18.57 -0.56 -2.77
CA ASP A 506 19.61 -1.53 -3.02
C ASP A 506 18.99 -2.67 -3.80
N ALA A 507 19.49 -2.87 -5.02
CA ALA A 507 19.28 -4.09 -5.76
C ALA A 507 19.98 -5.21 -4.96
N ALA A 508 19.43 -5.54 -3.80
CA ALA A 508 19.52 -6.86 -3.22
C ALA A 508 18.98 -7.75 -4.32
N SER A 509 19.93 -8.32 -5.08
CA SER A 509 19.79 -9.51 -5.91
C SER A 509 18.33 -9.79 -6.21
N ALA A 510 17.81 -9.25 -7.32
CA ALA A 510 16.55 -9.72 -7.87
C ALA A 510 16.75 -11.20 -8.17
N THR A 511 16.45 -12.03 -7.18
CA THR A 511 16.37 -13.47 -7.29
C THR A 511 15.30 -13.67 -8.36
N ASN A 512 15.72 -14.04 -9.56
CA ASN A 512 14.82 -14.28 -10.68
C ASN A 512 14.00 -15.54 -10.37
N VAL A 513 13.02 -15.39 -9.50
CA VAL A 513 12.07 -16.44 -9.14
C VAL A 513 10.88 -16.28 -10.08
N LEU A 514 10.85 -17.10 -11.11
CA LEU A 514 9.73 -17.20 -12.03
C LEU A 514 8.74 -18.24 -11.50
N PRO A 515 7.46 -17.88 -11.30
CA PRO A 515 6.44 -18.89 -11.09
C PRO A 515 6.32 -19.76 -12.34
N TYR A 516 6.30 -21.08 -12.17
CA TYR A 516 6.03 -22.02 -13.25
C TYR A 516 4.80 -22.87 -12.90
N ALA A 517 3.96 -23.13 -13.90
CA ALA A 517 2.87 -24.09 -13.82
C ALA A 517 3.28 -25.35 -14.60
N GLY A 518 3.28 -26.51 -13.94
CA GLY A 518 3.73 -27.75 -14.57
C GLY A 518 3.71 -28.95 -13.62
N VAL A 519 4.48 -29.98 -13.95
CA VAL A 519 4.59 -31.18 -13.09
C VAL A 519 5.56 -30.86 -11.95
N VAL A 520 5.03 -30.59 -10.75
CA VAL A 520 5.82 -30.24 -9.55
C VAL A 520 6.38 -31.46 -8.83
N GLY A 521 5.94 -32.65 -9.20
CA GLY A 521 6.46 -33.90 -8.67
C GLY A 521 5.80 -35.11 -9.32
N PHE A 522 6.19 -36.29 -8.86
CA PHE A 522 5.56 -37.54 -9.25
C PHE A 522 5.12 -38.28 -7.99
N SER A 523 3.86 -38.71 -7.90
CA SER A 523 3.41 -39.63 -6.86
C SER A 523 3.55 -41.06 -7.38
N GLN A 524 4.02 -42.00 -6.55
CA GLN A 524 4.03 -43.41 -6.91
C GLN A 524 2.80 -44.10 -6.35
N ASP A 525 2.11 -44.87 -7.20
CA ASP A 525 1.06 -45.77 -6.73
C ASP A 525 1.66 -46.98 -5.97
N ARG A 526 0.80 -47.79 -5.34
CA ARG A 526 1.22 -49.03 -4.65
C ARG A 526 1.90 -50.07 -5.55
N ARG A 527 1.86 -49.89 -6.87
CA ARG A 527 2.50 -50.75 -7.87
C ARG A 527 3.80 -50.14 -8.40
N GLY A 528 4.27 -49.03 -7.83
CA GLY A 528 5.49 -48.32 -8.22
C GLY A 528 5.34 -47.49 -9.50
N LYS A 529 4.12 -47.27 -9.99
CA LYS A 529 3.88 -46.47 -11.19
C LYS A 529 3.82 -44.99 -10.81
N SER A 530 4.70 -44.19 -11.41
CA SER A 530 4.78 -42.75 -11.18
C SER A 530 3.69 -42.02 -11.95
N HIS A 531 2.90 -41.20 -11.26
CA HIS A 531 1.89 -40.30 -11.80
C HIS A 531 2.36 -38.85 -11.62
N PRO A 532 2.40 -38.03 -12.68
CA PRO A 532 2.75 -36.63 -12.55
C PRO A 532 1.72 -35.91 -11.69
N VAL A 533 2.19 -35.09 -10.75
CA VAL A 533 1.36 -34.20 -9.94
C VAL A 533 1.46 -32.81 -10.56
N PRO A 534 0.42 -32.33 -11.27
CA PRO A 534 0.38 -30.96 -11.74
C PRO A 534 0.29 -30.01 -10.54
N GLY A 535 1.03 -28.90 -10.58
CA GLY A 535 1.02 -27.89 -9.54
C GLY A 535 1.69 -26.60 -9.98
N LEU A 536 1.77 -25.66 -9.04
CA LEU A 536 2.46 -24.38 -9.18
C LEU A 536 3.76 -24.45 -8.37
N GLY A 537 4.87 -24.03 -8.95
CA GLY A 537 6.18 -23.98 -8.31
C GLY A 537 6.89 -22.67 -8.58
N LEU A 538 7.98 -22.43 -7.85
CA LEU A 538 8.87 -21.28 -8.03
C LEU A 538 10.21 -21.79 -8.55
N GLN A 539 10.65 -21.30 -9.71
CA GLN A 539 11.96 -21.61 -10.27
C GLN A 539 12.82 -20.35 -10.22
N GLY A 540 13.94 -20.38 -9.49
CA GLY A 540 14.89 -19.29 -9.49
C GLY A 540 16.32 -19.71 -9.21
N SER A 541 17.26 -18.84 -9.58
CA SER A 541 18.67 -18.93 -9.18
C SER A 541 18.83 -18.24 -7.83
N PHE A 542 19.16 -19.01 -6.80
CA PHE A 542 19.44 -18.52 -5.45
C PHE A 542 20.92 -18.22 -5.25
#